data_AF-A0A820HXG0-F1
#
_entry.id   AF-A0A820HXG0-F1
#
_cell.length_a   1.000
_cell.length_b   1.000
_cell.length_c   1.000
_cell.angle_alpha   90.00
_cell.angle_beta   90.00
_cell.angle_gamma   90.00
#
_symmetry.space_group_name_H-M   'P 1'
#
loop_
_entity.id
_entity.type
_entity.pdbx_description
1 polymer ?
#
loop_
_entity_poly.entity_id
_entity_poly.type
_entity_poly.pdbx_seq_one_letter_code
_entity_poly.pdbx_strand_id
1 'polypeptide(L)'
;TIQSIVRDEITNVLRELLATQKNEINALIIQHLRQQQQQQQQQQQQQQQQQQQQQQQQQQQQQQQQQQQQRTITPKPQSTVSQTTTPVATVASSNQTKLTSTIDVKQQTALKLVQSGQLNQAFEYVLSASDLNLVLYLCENIRPAELFSIQPCPLQIPVILSLIQQLAADLNTHQELKYSYLYEALVCLDLSHPSVRDYLYNVLTDLNKKLYTYIQTNPTAGMTKRFQLLYMASQGLVQKVLQQRATPINQTLSSSK
;
A
#
# COMPACT_ATOMS: atom_id res chain seq x y z
N THR A 1 -25.70 6.50 63.65
CA THR A 1 -24.64 5.47 63.77
C THR A 1 -24.77 4.39 62.71
N ILE A 2 -25.90 3.66 62.62
CA ILE A 2 -26.10 2.57 61.64
C ILE A 2 -25.96 3.03 60.18
N GLN A 3 -26.55 4.17 59.81
CA GLN A 3 -26.45 4.74 58.46
C GLN A 3 -25.00 5.09 58.03
N SER A 4 -24.12 5.43 58.98
CA SER A 4 -22.70 5.70 58.67
C SER A 4 -21.95 4.40 58.41
N ILE A 5 -22.19 3.39 59.26
CA ILE A 5 -21.57 2.06 59.14
C ILE A 5 -21.92 1.43 57.79
N VAL A 6 -23.20 1.46 57.41
CA VAL A 6 -23.65 0.93 56.11
C VAL A 6 -23.02 1.68 54.93
N ARG A 7 -22.86 3.00 55.03
CA ARG A 7 -22.21 3.81 53.98
C ARG A 7 -20.73 3.48 53.83
N ASP A 8 -20.03 3.32 54.96
CA ASP A 8 -18.60 2.99 54.97
C ASP A 8 -18.35 1.57 54.43
N GLU A 9 -19.24 0.63 54.77
CA GLU A 9 -19.20 -0.75 54.29
C GLU A 9 -19.45 -0.83 52.77
N ILE A 10 -20.47 -0.11 52.27
CA ILE A 10 -20.72 0.02 50.82
C ILE A 10 -19.51 0.65 50.11
N THR A 11 -18.91 1.69 50.69
CA THR A 11 -17.75 2.36 50.09
C THR A 11 -16.53 1.45 50.00
N ASN A 12 -16.31 0.62 51.02
CA ASN A 12 -15.21 -0.35 51.03
C ASN A 12 -15.42 -1.46 50.01
N VAL A 13 -16.65 -2.02 49.92
CA VAL A 13 -17.00 -3.01 48.89
C VAL A 13 -16.83 -2.43 47.49
N LEU A 14 -17.24 -1.17 47.27
CA LEU A 14 -17.08 -0.51 45.97
C LEU A 14 -15.60 -0.31 45.59
N ARG A 15 -14.75 0.08 46.55
CA ARG A 15 -13.30 0.21 46.31
C ARG A 15 -12.65 -1.13 45.98
N GLU A 16 -13.02 -2.18 46.69
CA GLU A 16 -12.46 -3.51 46.48
C GLU A 16 -12.88 -4.09 45.12
N LEU A 17 -14.14 -3.88 44.73
CA LEU A 17 -14.64 -4.27 43.40
C LEU A 17 -13.91 -3.50 42.28
N LEU A 18 -13.73 -2.19 42.45
CA LEU A 18 -13.00 -1.36 41.47
C LEU A 18 -11.51 -1.74 41.38
N ALA A 19 -10.88 -2.06 42.51
CA ALA A 19 -9.49 -2.52 42.54
C ALA A 19 -9.35 -3.88 41.84
N THR A 20 -10.30 -4.79 42.07
CA THR A 20 -10.33 -6.10 41.42
C THR A 20 -10.50 -5.97 39.91
N GLN A 21 -11.46 -5.18 39.44
CA GLN A 21 -11.63 -4.93 38.00
C GLN A 21 -10.40 -4.26 37.37
N LYS A 22 -9.78 -3.30 38.06
CA LYS A 22 -8.57 -2.64 37.57
C LYS A 22 -7.41 -3.63 37.40
N ASN A 23 -7.27 -4.59 38.32
CA ASN A 23 -6.26 -5.62 38.25
C ASN A 23 -6.51 -6.61 37.12
N GLU A 24 -7.75 -7.04 36.91
CA GLU A 24 -8.13 -7.90 35.78
C GLU A 24 -7.90 -7.23 34.43
N ILE A 25 -8.30 -5.96 34.29
CA ILE A 25 -8.06 -5.17 33.08
C ILE A 25 -6.56 -5.04 32.80
N ASN A 26 -5.75 -4.75 33.82
CA ASN A 26 -4.30 -4.68 33.66
C ASN A 26 -3.69 -6.03 33.27
N ALA A 27 -4.17 -7.13 33.85
CA ALA A 27 -3.73 -8.47 33.50
C ALA A 27 -4.04 -8.80 32.03
N LEU A 28 -5.25 -8.46 31.55
CA LEU A 28 -5.64 -8.63 30.15
C LEU A 28 -4.82 -7.77 29.20
N ILE A 29 -4.54 -6.51 29.56
CA ILE A 29 -3.68 -5.61 28.76
C ILE A 29 -2.27 -6.19 28.66
N ILE A 30 -1.69 -6.65 29.78
CA ILE A 30 -0.36 -7.26 29.79
C ILE A 30 -0.34 -8.54 28.95
N GLN A 31 -1.36 -9.39 29.06
CA GLN A 31 -1.49 -10.61 28.26
C GLN A 31 -1.56 -10.28 26.76
N HIS A 32 -2.39 -9.32 26.37
CA HIS A 32 -2.54 -8.90 24.98
C HIS A 32 -1.24 -8.33 24.42
N LEU A 33 -0.56 -7.46 25.20
CA LEU A 33 0.71 -6.88 24.80
C LEU A 33 1.80 -7.95 24.62
N ARG A 34 1.82 -8.97 25.50
CA ARG A 34 2.73 -10.11 25.38
C ARG A 34 2.47 -10.93 24.11
N GLN A 35 1.19 -11.15 23.80
CA GLN A 35 0.79 -11.90 22.61
C GLN A 35 1.14 -11.13 21.33
N GLN A 36 0.94 -9.82 21.32
CA GLN A 36 1.34 -8.94 20.22
C GLN A 36 2.86 -8.96 20.02
N GLN A 37 3.64 -8.90 21.10
CA GLN A 37 5.10 -8.95 21.04
C GLN A 37 5.62 -10.31 20.53
N GLN A 38 4.97 -11.42 20.91
CA GLN A 38 5.31 -12.76 20.37
C GLN A 38 5.03 -12.87 18.87
N GLN A 39 3.89 -12.36 18.38
CA GLN A 39 3.61 -12.33 16.94
C GLN A 39 4.64 -11.53 16.18
N GLN A 40 5.06 -10.38 16.72
CA GLN A 40 6.06 -9.53 16.09
C GLN A 40 7.43 -10.23 15.99
N GLN A 41 7.84 -10.97 17.04
CA GLN A 41 9.07 -11.79 16.99
C GLN A 41 8.99 -12.93 15.98
N GLN A 42 7.86 -13.64 15.88
CA GLN A 42 7.69 -14.70 14.88
C GLN A 42 7.79 -14.15 13.45
N GLN A 43 7.17 -13.00 13.18
CA GLN A 43 7.21 -12.38 11.87
C GLN A 43 8.64 -11.96 11.48
N GLN A 44 9.41 -11.43 12.45
CA GLN A 44 10.82 -11.10 12.24
C GLN A 44 11.68 -12.33 11.95
N GLN A 45 11.48 -13.43 12.68
CA GLN A 45 12.18 -14.69 12.41
C GLN A 45 11.88 -15.23 11.01
N GLN A 46 10.61 -15.20 10.61
CA GLN A 46 10.20 -15.71 9.30
C GLN A 46 10.80 -14.89 8.15
N GLN A 47 10.87 -13.56 8.32
CA GLN A 47 11.49 -12.66 7.35
C GLN A 47 13.00 -12.90 7.25
N GLN A 48 13.67 -13.14 8.37
CA GLN A 48 15.11 -13.44 8.39
C GLN A 48 15.42 -14.80 7.73
N GLN A 49 14.56 -15.80 7.91
CA GLN A 49 14.66 -17.11 7.26
C GLN A 49 14.49 -17.00 5.74
N GLN A 50 13.52 -16.20 5.29
CA GLN A 50 13.30 -15.94 3.86
C GLN A 50 14.50 -15.24 3.22
N GLN A 51 15.10 -14.30 3.93
CA GLN A 51 16.27 -13.56 3.44
C GLN A 51 17.51 -14.47 3.32
N GLN A 52 17.74 -15.38 4.29
CA GLN A 52 18.77 -16.41 4.17
C GLN A 52 18.54 -17.33 2.97
N GLN A 53 17.29 -17.77 2.76
CA GLN A 53 16.97 -18.66 1.65
C GLN A 53 17.22 -17.99 0.29
N GLN A 54 16.87 -16.71 0.17
CA GLN A 54 17.13 -15.93 -1.04
C GLN A 54 18.63 -15.75 -1.31
N GLN A 55 19.41 -15.49 -0.26
CA GLN A 55 20.86 -15.33 -0.37
C GLN A 55 21.55 -16.64 -0.78
N GLN A 56 21.08 -17.78 -0.26
CA GLN A 56 21.59 -19.10 -0.63
C GLN A 56 21.25 -19.46 -2.09
N GLN A 57 20.05 -19.09 -2.56
CA GLN A 57 19.65 -19.28 -3.96
C GLN A 57 20.49 -18.43 -4.92
N GLN A 58 20.82 -17.20 -4.51
CA GLN A 58 21.66 -16.29 -5.30
C GLN A 58 23.11 -16.80 -5.42
N GLN A 59 23.67 -17.37 -4.34
CA GLN A 59 24.98 -18.03 -4.38
C GLN A 59 25.00 -19.23 -5.32
N GLN A 60 23.94 -20.04 -5.32
CA GLN A 60 23.83 -21.19 -6.24
C GLN A 60 23.79 -20.77 -7.71
N GLN A 61 23.07 -19.69 -8.03
CA GLN A 61 23.06 -19.14 -9.40
C GLN A 61 24.44 -18.62 -9.83
N GLN A 62 25.19 -17.96 -8.95
CA GLN A 62 26.55 -17.50 -9.27
C GLN A 62 27.50 -18.67 -9.54
N GLN A 63 27.42 -19.77 -8.78
CA GLN A 63 28.24 -20.96 -9.06
C GLN A 63 27.89 -21.60 -10.41
N GLN A 64 26.61 -21.68 -10.78
CA GLN A 64 26.23 -22.20 -12.09
C GLN A 64 26.74 -21.33 -13.24
N GLN A 65 26.72 -19.99 -13.10
CA GLN A 65 27.27 -19.11 -14.12
C GLN A 65 28.78 -19.28 -14.29
N GLN A 66 29.54 -19.44 -13.19
CA GLN A 66 30.99 -19.68 -13.28
C GLN A 66 31.31 -21.02 -13.97
N GLN A 67 30.55 -22.09 -13.70
CA GLN A 67 30.74 -23.36 -14.41
C GLN A 67 30.40 -23.29 -15.90
N GLN A 68 29.45 -22.44 -16.32
CA GLN A 68 29.16 -22.24 -17.74
C GLN A 68 30.26 -21.44 -18.46
N GLN A 69 30.87 -20.46 -17.80
CA GLN A 69 31.98 -19.68 -18.38
C GLN A 69 33.27 -20.51 -18.55
N GLN A 70 33.54 -21.49 -17.68
CA GLN A 70 34.68 -22.39 -17.87
C GLN A 70 34.47 -23.44 -18.97
N ARG A 71 33.22 -23.69 -19.41
CA ARG A 71 32.94 -24.64 -20.51
C ARG A 71 33.09 -24.06 -21.91
N THR A 72 33.39 -22.77 -22.06
CA THR A 72 33.47 -22.10 -23.38
C THR A 72 34.88 -21.94 -23.95
N ILE A 73 35.91 -22.50 -23.31
CA ILE A 73 37.29 -22.45 -23.79
C ILE A 73 37.68 -23.80 -24.41
N THR A 74 37.21 -24.06 -25.63
CA THR A 74 37.80 -25.09 -26.50
C THR A 74 38.69 -24.38 -27.53
N PRO A 75 40.03 -24.47 -27.45
CA PRO A 75 40.91 -23.91 -28.46
C PRO A 75 40.91 -24.83 -29.69
N LYS A 76 40.42 -24.34 -30.83
CA LYS A 76 40.49 -25.05 -32.12
C LYS A 76 41.83 -24.70 -32.81
N PRO A 77 42.61 -25.68 -33.31
CA PRO A 77 43.91 -25.44 -33.89
C PRO A 77 43.84 -24.80 -35.28
N GLN A 78 44.86 -24.00 -35.53
CA GLN A 78 45.20 -23.21 -36.72
C GLN A 78 45.56 -24.10 -37.93
N SER A 79 45.08 -23.71 -39.12
CA SER A 79 45.60 -24.12 -40.44
C SER A 79 45.37 -22.99 -41.46
N THR A 80 46.20 -22.98 -42.49
CA THR A 80 46.82 -21.80 -43.11
C THR A 80 46.36 -21.55 -44.56
N VAL A 81 46.45 -20.27 -45.00
CA VAL A 81 46.59 -19.72 -46.39
C VAL A 81 45.36 -19.58 -47.32
N SER A 82 44.92 -18.33 -47.55
CA SER A 82 44.93 -17.62 -48.88
C SER A 82 43.99 -16.39 -48.92
N GLN A 83 44.55 -15.22 -49.30
CA GLN A 83 44.10 -14.14 -50.23
C GLN A 83 42.59 -13.73 -50.21
N THR A 84 42.12 -12.47 -50.20
CA THR A 84 42.58 -11.17 -50.74
C THR A 84 41.60 -10.04 -50.28
N THR A 85 42.09 -8.79 -50.19
CA THR A 85 41.40 -7.46 -50.22
C THR A 85 40.43 -6.98 -49.09
N THR A 86 40.98 -6.11 -48.21
CA THR A 86 40.52 -4.79 -47.65
C THR A 86 39.03 -4.42 -47.43
N PRO A 87 38.66 -3.51 -46.46
CA PRO A 87 39.31 -3.04 -45.20
C PRO A 87 38.37 -3.21 -43.94
N VAL A 88 38.83 -3.47 -42.70
CA VAL A 88 39.29 -2.54 -41.60
C VAL A 88 38.42 -1.27 -41.47
N ALA A 89 37.76 -0.89 -40.36
CA ALA A 89 37.90 -1.08 -38.91
C ALA A 89 36.52 -1.22 -38.23
N THR A 90 36.23 -2.07 -37.24
CA THR A 90 36.71 -2.20 -35.84
C THR A 90 36.27 -1.05 -34.89
N VAL A 91 35.54 -1.49 -33.85
CA VAL A 91 35.32 -0.93 -32.49
C VAL A 91 34.59 0.42 -32.29
N ALA A 92 33.37 0.32 -31.77
CA ALA A 92 32.93 0.99 -30.53
C ALA A 92 31.66 0.28 -30.02
N SER A 93 31.77 -0.84 -29.32
CA SER A 93 31.53 -0.88 -27.86
C SER A 93 31.23 0.48 -27.22
N SER A 94 29.96 0.88 -27.31
CA SER A 94 29.38 1.87 -26.41
C SER A 94 28.65 1.12 -25.30
N ASN A 95 29.39 0.73 -24.27
CA ASN A 95 28.83 0.43 -22.95
C ASN A 95 28.24 1.73 -22.38
N GLN A 96 27.02 2.09 -22.80
CA GLN A 96 26.25 3.20 -22.25
C GLN A 96 24.76 2.84 -22.26
N THR A 97 24.31 1.93 -21.38
CA THR A 97 22.86 1.72 -21.18
C THR A 97 22.51 1.04 -19.85
N LYS A 98 23.12 1.44 -18.73
CA LYS A 98 22.78 0.87 -17.41
C LYS A 98 22.02 1.80 -16.45
N LEU A 99 21.52 2.94 -16.94
CA LEU A 99 20.71 3.87 -16.14
C LEU A 99 19.31 4.15 -16.72
N THR A 100 19.06 3.89 -18.00
CA THR A 100 17.73 4.04 -18.63
C THR A 100 16.91 2.75 -18.67
N SER A 101 17.57 1.59 -18.64
CA SER A 101 16.91 0.28 -18.82
C SER A 101 16.01 -0.15 -17.64
N THR A 102 16.29 0.29 -16.42
CA THR A 102 15.48 -0.13 -15.26
C THR A 102 14.10 0.52 -15.19
N ILE A 103 13.95 1.76 -15.67
CA ILE A 103 12.66 2.47 -15.68
C ILE A 103 11.76 1.87 -16.76
N ASP A 104 12.30 1.66 -17.97
CA ASP A 104 11.57 1.03 -19.07
C ASP A 104 11.13 -0.40 -18.74
N VAL A 105 11.97 -1.18 -18.05
CA VAL A 105 11.61 -2.56 -17.64
C VAL A 105 10.46 -2.58 -16.64
N LYS A 106 10.43 -1.66 -15.66
CA LYS A 106 9.32 -1.57 -14.69
C LYS A 106 8.01 -1.15 -15.37
N GLN A 107 8.06 -0.14 -16.23
CA GLN A 107 6.90 0.32 -17.01
C GLN A 107 6.35 -0.80 -17.91
N GLN A 108 7.24 -1.49 -18.64
CA GLN A 108 6.86 -2.58 -19.52
C GLN A 108 6.23 -3.76 -18.76
N THR A 109 6.71 -4.04 -17.55
CA THR A 109 6.15 -5.06 -16.67
C THR A 109 4.75 -4.68 -16.20
N ALA A 110 4.55 -3.43 -15.77
CA ALA A 110 3.23 -2.94 -15.37
C ALA A 110 2.21 -3.03 -16.53
N LEU A 111 2.59 -2.62 -17.75
CA LEU A 111 1.71 -2.72 -18.92
C LEU A 111 1.37 -4.15 -19.31
N LYS A 112 2.30 -5.10 -19.18
CA LYS A 112 2.02 -6.52 -19.42
C LYS A 112 0.93 -7.04 -18.48
N LEU A 113 0.97 -6.65 -17.20
CA LEU A 113 -0.06 -7.03 -16.23
C LEU A 113 -1.42 -6.43 -16.61
N VAL A 114 -1.46 -5.17 -17.05
CA VAL A 114 -2.69 -4.53 -17.54
C VAL A 114 -3.27 -5.26 -18.75
N GLN A 115 -2.43 -5.57 -19.75
CA GLN A 115 -2.85 -6.29 -20.96
C GLN A 115 -3.37 -7.70 -20.65
N SER A 116 -2.84 -8.33 -19.59
CA SER A 116 -3.33 -9.64 -19.12
C SER A 116 -4.65 -9.57 -18.33
N GLY A 117 -5.21 -8.37 -18.12
CA GLY A 117 -6.42 -8.15 -17.33
C GLY A 117 -6.21 -8.19 -15.81
N GLN A 118 -4.98 -8.37 -15.34
CA GLN A 118 -4.63 -8.48 -13.92
C GLN A 118 -4.44 -7.09 -13.29
N LEU A 119 -5.50 -6.28 -13.32
CA LEU A 119 -5.44 -4.87 -12.91
C LEU A 119 -4.99 -4.70 -11.45
N ASN A 120 -5.53 -5.48 -10.51
CA ASN A 120 -5.13 -5.38 -9.11
C ASN A 120 -3.62 -5.58 -8.92
N GLN A 121 -3.05 -6.59 -9.59
CA GLN A 121 -1.63 -6.91 -9.49
C GLN A 121 -0.76 -5.85 -10.17
N ALA A 122 -1.23 -5.26 -11.28
CA ALA A 122 -0.53 -4.16 -11.93
C ALA A 122 -0.42 -2.95 -10.99
N PHE A 123 -1.53 -2.57 -10.33
CA PHE A 123 -1.55 -1.48 -9.37
C PHE A 123 -0.71 -1.81 -8.11
N GLU A 124 -0.84 -3.02 -7.57
CA GLU A 124 -0.03 -3.46 -6.42
C GLU A 124 1.48 -3.41 -6.72
N TYR A 125 1.90 -3.85 -7.91
CA TYR A 125 3.28 -3.79 -8.36
C TYR A 125 3.80 -2.34 -8.40
N VAL A 126 3.09 -1.41 -9.04
CA VAL A 126 3.57 -0.02 -9.14
C VAL A 126 3.53 0.71 -7.79
N LEU A 127 2.53 0.44 -6.96
CA LEU A 127 2.42 1.02 -5.62
C LEU A 127 3.55 0.51 -4.70
N SER A 128 3.96 -0.76 -4.85
CA SER A 128 5.08 -1.35 -4.11
C SER A 128 6.44 -0.77 -4.51
N ALA A 129 6.55 -0.24 -5.74
CA ALA A 129 7.78 0.32 -6.27
C ALA A 129 8.17 1.67 -5.64
N SER A 130 7.29 2.27 -4.82
CA SER A 130 7.49 3.57 -4.15
C SER A 130 7.88 4.70 -5.10
N ASP A 131 7.44 4.62 -6.36
CA ASP A 131 7.76 5.55 -7.43
C ASP A 131 6.47 6.18 -7.98
N LEU A 132 6.22 7.43 -7.60
CA LEU A 132 5.03 8.16 -8.03
C LEU A 132 4.97 8.33 -9.56
N ASN A 133 6.11 8.45 -10.25
CA ASN A 133 6.10 8.60 -11.71
C ASN A 133 5.65 7.32 -12.40
N LEU A 134 6.02 6.14 -11.86
CA LEU A 134 5.55 4.86 -12.37
C LEU A 134 4.03 4.69 -12.15
N VAL A 135 3.52 5.16 -11.01
CA VAL A 135 2.07 5.14 -10.71
C VAL A 135 1.32 6.09 -11.64
N LEU A 136 1.81 7.32 -11.84
CA LEU A 136 1.23 8.27 -12.78
C LEU A 136 1.26 7.74 -14.21
N TYR A 137 2.37 7.13 -14.63
CA TYR A 137 2.48 6.47 -15.93
C TYR A 137 1.39 5.40 -16.12
N LEU A 138 1.19 4.52 -15.13
CA LEU A 138 0.13 3.52 -15.20
C LEU A 138 -1.26 4.19 -15.27
N CYS A 139 -1.47 5.23 -14.45
CA CYS A 139 -2.71 6.00 -14.43
C CYS A 139 -3.00 6.70 -15.75
N GLU A 140 -2.00 7.18 -16.49
CA GLU A 140 -2.18 7.80 -17.81
C GLU A 140 -2.61 6.79 -18.87
N ASN A 141 -2.20 5.53 -18.73
CA ASN A 141 -2.49 4.46 -19.68
C ASN A 141 -3.85 3.75 -19.42
N ILE A 142 -4.47 3.99 -18.27
CA ILE A 142 -5.75 3.37 -17.89
C ILE A 142 -6.77 4.48 -17.60
N ARG A 143 -7.95 4.42 -18.21
CA ARG A 143 -8.99 5.41 -17.88
C ARG A 143 -9.65 5.05 -16.54
N PRO A 144 -9.80 6.00 -15.59
CA PRO A 144 -10.49 5.76 -14.31
C PRO A 144 -11.89 5.18 -14.51
N ALA A 145 -12.66 5.76 -15.42
CA ALA A 145 -14.01 5.28 -15.71
C ALA A 145 -14.03 3.81 -16.16
N GLU A 146 -13.07 3.35 -16.96
CA GLU A 146 -13.01 1.96 -17.41
C GLU A 146 -12.59 1.01 -16.28
N LEU A 147 -11.66 1.45 -15.43
CA LEU A 147 -11.17 0.69 -14.29
C LEU A 147 -12.24 0.48 -13.22
N PHE A 148 -12.95 1.55 -12.84
CA PHE A 148 -13.91 1.54 -11.73
C PHE A 148 -15.35 1.15 -12.16
N SER A 149 -15.67 1.13 -13.47
CA SER A 149 -16.98 0.66 -13.97
C SER A 149 -17.13 -0.86 -13.93
N ILE A 150 -16.04 -1.62 -13.85
CA ILE A 150 -16.08 -3.09 -13.79
C ILE A 150 -16.60 -3.51 -12.41
N GLN A 151 -17.66 -4.33 -12.38
CA GLN A 151 -18.28 -4.83 -11.15
C GLN A 151 -18.13 -6.36 -11.04
N PRO A 152 -17.66 -6.89 -9.89
CA PRO A 152 -17.15 -6.17 -8.72
C PRO A 152 -15.86 -5.39 -9.02
N CYS A 153 -15.66 -4.26 -8.33
CA CYS A 153 -14.50 -3.36 -8.52
C CYS A 153 -13.19 -4.20 -8.52
N PRO A 154 -12.38 -4.15 -9.59
CA PRO A 154 -11.27 -5.08 -9.79
C PRO A 154 -10.12 -4.83 -8.80
N LEU A 155 -10.06 -3.64 -8.20
CA LEU A 155 -9.06 -3.26 -7.22
C LEU A 155 -9.52 -3.56 -5.80
N GLN A 156 -8.63 -4.14 -5.02
CA GLN A 156 -8.85 -4.39 -3.60
C GLN A 156 -8.72 -3.11 -2.78
N ILE A 157 -9.44 -3.02 -1.65
CA ILE A 157 -9.44 -1.85 -0.76
C ILE A 157 -8.03 -1.38 -0.37
N PRO A 158 -7.07 -2.25 0.01
CA PRO A 158 -5.71 -1.79 0.36
C PRO A 158 -4.98 -1.11 -0.82
N VAL A 159 -5.20 -1.60 -2.04
CA VAL A 159 -4.63 -1.05 -3.27
C VAL A 159 -5.25 0.33 -3.56
N ILE A 160 -6.57 0.46 -3.42
CA ILE A 160 -7.28 1.76 -3.59
C ILE A 160 -6.79 2.79 -2.57
N LEU A 161 -6.66 2.41 -1.30
CA LEU A 161 -6.20 3.32 -0.25
C LEU A 161 -4.74 3.74 -0.44
N SER A 162 -3.89 2.81 -0.86
CA SER A 162 -2.51 3.11 -1.23
C SER A 162 -2.43 4.05 -2.44
N LEU A 163 -3.28 3.85 -3.43
CA LEU A 163 -3.40 4.74 -4.59
C LEU A 163 -3.85 6.15 -4.17
N ILE A 164 -4.87 6.26 -3.32
CA ILE A 164 -5.31 7.56 -2.76
C ILE A 164 -4.14 8.25 -2.04
N GLN A 165 -3.41 7.52 -1.20
CA GLN A 165 -2.30 8.06 -0.43
C GLN A 165 -1.17 8.58 -1.32
N GLN A 166 -0.78 7.81 -2.35
CA GLN A 166 0.31 8.17 -3.26
C GLN A 166 -0.08 9.33 -4.19
N LEU A 167 -1.29 9.31 -4.76
CA LEU A 167 -1.76 10.42 -5.62
C LEU A 167 -1.96 11.71 -4.83
N ALA A 168 -2.34 11.63 -3.55
CA ALA A 168 -2.49 12.80 -2.69
C ALA A 168 -1.17 13.34 -2.14
N ALA A 169 -0.04 12.64 -2.31
CA ALA A 169 1.26 13.06 -1.77
C ALA A 169 1.71 14.43 -2.32
N ASP A 170 1.42 14.70 -3.60
CA ASP A 170 1.58 16.01 -4.21
C ASP A 170 0.38 16.29 -5.12
N LEU A 171 -0.38 17.34 -4.85
CA LEU A 171 -1.56 17.72 -5.63
C LEU A 171 -1.27 18.83 -6.66
N ASN A 172 -0.05 19.35 -6.72
CA ASN A 172 0.28 20.45 -7.63
C ASN A 172 0.59 19.98 -9.06
N THR A 173 0.91 18.71 -9.24
CA THR A 173 1.26 18.08 -10.52
C THR A 173 0.16 17.13 -11.02
N HIS A 174 -0.03 16.98 -12.34
CA HIS A 174 -1.02 16.09 -12.98
C HIS A 174 -2.44 16.19 -12.35
N GLN A 175 -2.88 17.41 -12.07
CA GLN A 175 -4.05 17.71 -11.22
C GLN A 175 -5.34 17.03 -11.71
N GLU A 176 -5.59 17.08 -13.02
CA GLU A 176 -6.80 16.51 -13.64
C GLU A 176 -6.85 14.98 -13.56
N LEU A 177 -5.71 14.34 -13.81
CA LEU A 177 -5.56 12.89 -13.72
C LEU A 177 -5.77 12.43 -12.27
N LYS A 178 -5.09 13.08 -11.32
CA LYS A 178 -5.22 12.77 -9.90
C LYS A 178 -6.63 13.00 -9.39
N TYR A 179 -7.26 14.10 -9.76
CA TYR A 179 -8.65 14.38 -9.40
C TYR A 179 -9.58 13.25 -9.88
N SER A 180 -9.45 12.84 -11.15
CA SER A 180 -10.31 11.80 -11.74
C SER A 180 -10.13 10.45 -11.03
N TYR A 181 -8.88 10.05 -10.76
CA TYR A 181 -8.60 8.82 -10.02
C TYR A 181 -9.07 8.88 -8.56
N LEU A 182 -8.81 9.98 -7.86
CA LEU A 182 -9.22 10.15 -6.47
C LEU A 182 -10.74 10.16 -6.34
N TYR A 183 -11.45 10.83 -7.25
CA TYR A 183 -12.91 10.86 -7.25
C TYR A 183 -13.49 9.44 -7.41
N GLU A 184 -13.08 8.70 -8.44
CA GLU A 184 -13.58 7.34 -8.67
C GLU A 184 -13.20 6.38 -7.55
N ALA A 185 -11.98 6.51 -7.02
CA ALA A 185 -11.52 5.75 -5.87
C ALA A 185 -12.43 5.96 -4.66
N LEU A 186 -12.78 7.22 -4.33
CA LEU A 186 -13.69 7.54 -3.23
C LEU A 186 -15.10 6.96 -3.43
N VAL A 187 -15.58 6.88 -4.67
CA VAL A 187 -16.89 6.29 -5.00
C VAL A 187 -16.88 4.75 -4.86
N CYS A 188 -15.77 4.07 -5.21
CA CYS A 188 -15.65 2.61 -5.06
C CYS A 188 -15.38 2.17 -3.59
N LEU A 189 -15.04 3.07 -2.66
CA LEU A 189 -14.77 2.68 -1.27
C LEU A 189 -15.99 2.06 -0.57
N ASP A 190 -15.87 0.78 -0.22
CA ASP A 190 -16.84 0.09 0.64
C ASP A 190 -16.52 0.35 2.12
N LEU A 191 -17.48 0.96 2.83
CA LEU A 191 -17.40 1.26 4.26
C LEU A 191 -17.99 0.14 5.14
N SER A 192 -18.54 -0.92 4.54
CA SER A 192 -19.30 -1.95 5.25
C SER A 192 -18.42 -2.73 6.24
N HIS A 193 -17.16 -3.01 5.87
CA HIS A 193 -16.30 -3.94 6.60
C HIS A 193 -15.60 -3.29 7.84
N PRO A 194 -15.89 -3.75 9.08
CA PRO A 194 -15.37 -3.11 10.30
C PRO A 194 -13.85 -3.05 10.40
N SER A 195 -13.14 -4.11 9.99
CA SER A 195 -11.69 -4.24 10.20
C SER A 195 -10.83 -3.25 9.41
N VAL A 196 -11.37 -2.64 8.35
CA VAL A 196 -10.63 -1.68 7.52
C VAL A 196 -11.01 -0.22 7.84
N ARG A 197 -12.04 0.00 8.68
CA ARG A 197 -12.56 1.35 8.98
C ARG A 197 -11.52 2.26 9.59
N ASP A 198 -10.65 1.74 10.45
CA ASP A 198 -9.61 2.56 11.08
C ASP A 198 -8.57 3.02 10.07
N TYR A 199 -8.18 2.13 9.17
CA TYR A 199 -7.26 2.45 8.08
C TYR A 199 -7.90 3.44 7.08
N LEU A 200 -9.16 3.21 6.68
CA LEU A 200 -9.97 4.13 5.88
C LEU A 200 -10.03 5.53 6.50
N TYR A 201 -10.37 5.61 7.79
CA TYR A 201 -10.47 6.88 8.51
C TYR A 201 -9.16 7.67 8.46
N ASN A 202 -8.04 7.00 8.72
CA ASN A 202 -6.72 7.64 8.74
C ASN A 202 -6.33 8.17 7.36
N VAL A 203 -6.50 7.35 6.30
CA VAL A 203 -6.17 7.74 4.92
C VAL A 203 -7.06 8.89 4.44
N LEU A 204 -8.38 8.83 4.68
CA LEU A 204 -9.31 9.89 4.29
C LEU A 204 -9.07 11.20 5.06
N THR A 205 -8.71 11.11 6.34
CA THR A 205 -8.35 12.28 7.15
C THR A 205 -7.07 12.94 6.64
N ASP A 206 -6.06 12.14 6.25
CA ASP A 206 -4.83 12.65 5.64
C ASP A 206 -5.09 13.30 4.28
N LEU A 207 -5.90 12.66 3.42
CA LEU A 207 -6.37 13.23 2.16
C LEU A 207 -7.05 14.59 2.39
N ASN A 208 -7.93 14.68 3.38
CA ASN A 208 -8.63 15.94 3.70
C ASN A 208 -7.66 17.05 4.10
N LYS A 209 -6.62 16.75 4.89
CA LYS A 209 -5.58 17.73 5.24
C LYS A 209 -4.86 18.23 3.98
N LYS A 210 -4.41 17.31 3.12
CA LYS A 210 -3.70 17.64 1.87
C LYS A 210 -4.54 18.47 0.90
N LEU A 211 -5.81 18.08 0.70
CA LEU A 211 -6.75 18.84 -0.11
C LEU A 211 -7.00 20.24 0.46
N TYR A 212 -7.22 20.33 1.78
CA TYR A 212 -7.42 21.62 2.44
C TYR A 212 -6.20 22.54 2.27
N THR A 213 -4.99 22.03 2.52
CA THR A 213 -3.75 22.78 2.30
C THR A 213 -3.65 23.28 0.86
N TYR A 214 -3.88 22.41 -0.13
CA TYR A 214 -3.84 22.81 -1.55
C TYR A 214 -4.83 23.94 -1.87
N ILE A 215 -6.06 23.86 -1.35
CA ILE A 215 -7.11 24.85 -1.58
C ILE A 215 -6.70 26.20 -0.99
N GLN A 216 -6.11 26.21 0.21
CA GLN A 216 -5.65 27.45 0.85
C GLN A 216 -4.46 28.08 0.12
N THR A 217 -3.52 27.27 -0.39
CA THR A 217 -2.32 27.79 -1.08
C THR A 217 -2.59 28.22 -2.51
N ASN A 218 -3.64 27.70 -3.16
CA ASN A 218 -3.93 27.94 -4.57
C ASN A 218 -5.36 28.46 -4.82
N PRO A 219 -5.82 29.57 -4.19
CA PRO A 219 -7.23 29.98 -4.23
C PRO A 219 -7.75 30.33 -5.63
N THR A 220 -6.89 30.74 -6.56
CA THR A 220 -7.25 31.18 -7.92
C THR A 220 -6.97 30.14 -9.00
N ALA A 221 -6.42 28.97 -8.66
CA ALA A 221 -6.10 27.93 -9.63
C ALA A 221 -7.38 27.26 -10.20
N GLY A 222 -7.35 26.87 -11.48
CA GLY A 222 -8.50 26.28 -12.17
C GLY A 222 -9.05 25.02 -11.50
N MET A 223 -8.17 24.21 -10.89
CA MET A 223 -8.54 22.96 -10.21
C MET A 223 -9.05 23.13 -8.78
N THR A 224 -8.95 24.32 -8.19
CA THR A 224 -9.27 24.53 -6.77
C THR A 224 -10.73 24.23 -6.45
N LYS A 225 -11.66 24.63 -7.33
CA LYS A 225 -13.08 24.30 -7.17
C LYS A 225 -13.34 22.78 -7.23
N ARG A 226 -12.63 22.07 -8.11
CA ARG A 226 -12.74 20.60 -8.22
C ARG A 226 -12.21 19.92 -6.97
N PHE A 227 -11.02 20.28 -6.51
CA PHE A 227 -10.48 19.75 -5.26
C PHE A 227 -11.29 20.13 -4.02
N GLN A 228 -11.96 21.30 -4.02
CA GLN A 228 -12.90 21.66 -2.97
C GLN A 228 -14.14 20.75 -2.95
N LEU A 229 -14.67 20.39 -4.13
CA LEU A 229 -15.77 19.42 -4.22
C LEU A 229 -15.32 18.04 -3.73
N LEU A 230 -14.12 17.60 -4.13
CA LEU A 230 -13.54 16.33 -3.67
C LEU A 230 -13.34 16.31 -2.14
N TYR A 231 -12.87 17.43 -1.57
CA TYR A 231 -12.73 17.62 -0.13
C TYR A 231 -14.06 17.46 0.60
N MET A 232 -15.15 18.06 0.09
CA MET A 232 -16.48 17.91 0.68
C MET A 232 -16.98 16.46 0.63
N ALA A 233 -16.77 15.76 -0.50
CA ALA A 233 -17.14 14.37 -0.64
C ALA A 233 -16.37 13.46 0.35
N SER A 234 -15.05 13.65 0.44
CA SER A 234 -14.19 12.92 1.38
C SER A 234 -14.55 13.21 2.84
N GLN A 235 -14.88 14.46 3.19
CA GLN A 235 -15.41 14.80 4.52
C GLN A 235 -16.71 14.05 4.84
N GLY A 236 -17.63 13.95 3.88
CA GLY A 236 -18.85 13.17 4.04
C GLY A 236 -18.58 11.68 4.33
N LEU A 237 -17.59 11.10 3.66
CA LEU A 237 -17.16 9.71 3.92
C LEU A 237 -16.54 9.56 5.30
N VAL A 238 -15.68 10.49 5.73
CA VAL A 238 -15.10 10.47 7.09
C VAL A 238 -16.21 10.52 8.15
N GLN A 239 -17.22 11.36 7.96
CA GLN A 239 -18.36 11.44 8.87
C GLN A 239 -19.16 10.12 8.91
N LYS A 240 -19.40 9.49 7.75
CA LYS A 240 -20.04 8.17 7.70
C LYS A 240 -19.24 7.11 8.46
N VAL A 241 -17.91 7.08 8.31
CA VAL A 241 -17.04 6.16 9.04
C VAL A 241 -17.10 6.40 10.55
N LEU A 242 -17.13 7.67 10.99
CA LEU A 242 -17.29 8.03 12.40
C LEU A 242 -18.66 7.62 12.97
N GLN A 243 -19.75 7.84 12.22
CA GLN A 243 -21.08 7.42 12.64
C GLN A 243 -21.18 5.90 12.79
N GLN A 244 -20.57 5.13 11.88
CA GLN A 244 -20.52 3.67 11.96
C GLN A 244 -19.62 3.13 13.08
N ARG A 245 -18.69 3.94 13.61
CA ARG A 245 -17.94 3.64 14.84
C ARG A 245 -18.78 3.88 16.09
N ALA A 246 -19.70 4.85 16.03
CA ALA A 246 -20.49 5.27 17.17
C ALA A 246 -21.75 4.42 17.42
N THR A 247 -22.17 3.57 16.48
CA THR A 247 -23.32 2.66 16.66
C THR A 247 -22.98 1.58 17.70
N PRO A 248 -23.53 1.62 18.92
CA PRO A 248 -23.32 0.59 19.91
C PRO A 248 -24.16 -0.64 19.55
N ILE A 249 -23.60 -1.81 19.82
CA ILE A 249 -24.28 -3.10 19.88
C ILE A 249 -25.40 -3.00 20.93
N ASN A 250 -26.60 -2.57 20.55
CA ASN A 250 -27.75 -2.56 21.46
C ASN A 250 -29.08 -2.77 20.72
N GLN A 251 -29.09 -3.74 19.79
CA GLN A 251 -30.32 -4.21 19.12
C GLN A 251 -30.48 -5.74 19.12
N THR A 252 -30.01 -6.44 20.14
CA THR A 252 -30.23 -7.89 20.30
C THR A 252 -31.14 -8.28 21.48
N LEU A 253 -31.90 -7.35 22.08
CA LEU A 253 -32.78 -7.66 23.23
C LEU A 253 -34.24 -7.17 23.13
N SER A 254 -34.77 -6.81 21.95
CA SER A 254 -36.18 -6.39 21.82
C SER A 254 -37.08 -7.31 20.98
N SER A 255 -36.75 -8.61 20.86
CA SER A 255 -37.68 -9.60 20.30
C SER A 255 -37.79 -10.82 21.21
N SER A 256 -38.41 -10.60 22.37
CA SER A 256 -39.07 -11.65 23.17
C SER A 256 -40.05 -10.97 24.11
N LYS A 257 -41.20 -10.61 23.56
CA LYS A 257 -42.48 -10.59 24.26
C LYS A 257 -43.53 -11.17 23.33
#